data_AF-A0A9J6BN21-F1
#
_entry.id   AF-A0A9J6BN21-F1
#
_cell.length_a   1.000
_cell.length_b   1.000
_cell.length_c   1.000
_cell.angle_alpha   90.00
_cell.angle_beta   90.00
_cell.angle_gamma   90.00
#
_symmetry.space_group_name_H-M   'P 1'
#
loop_
_entity.id
_entity.type
_entity.pdbx_description
1 polymer ?
#
loop_
_entity_poly.entity_id
_entity_poly.type
_entity_poly.pdbx_seq_one_letter_code
_entity_poly.pdbx_strand_id
1 'polypeptide(L)'
;MFFLNYVYCNAFIFQFSCATIAIRDRFNLLHEKVSSTSNFNNYEINFIIDLYKRLFNLINLVNSYLSFQLIPVIAYTLMSTTFTFYGTFRLFATDSDFKYIFLGSEFVNITSNLLILLTLIHCSVTAIESAERFFDIAYEIKSELKISNRETQIEFMDFVKFMKGKKIRLGTVFFDVDWKLLFSCISSAITFIIITCQFDTSSSEFSKKLN
;
A
#
# COMPACT_ATOMS: atom_id res chain seq x y z
N MET A 1 23.29 8.66 -10.83
CA MET A 1 22.53 8.65 -9.56
C MET A 1 21.05 8.27 -9.77
N PHE A 2 20.33 8.89 -10.71
CA PHE A 2 18.92 8.56 -11.03
C PHE A 2 18.65 7.08 -11.36
N PHE A 3 19.50 6.45 -12.18
CA PHE A 3 19.32 5.04 -12.57
C PHE A 3 19.35 4.08 -11.38
N LEU A 4 20.24 4.30 -10.41
CA LEU A 4 20.38 3.43 -9.23
C LEU A 4 19.15 3.52 -8.32
N ASN A 5 18.62 4.74 -8.11
CA ASN A 5 17.40 4.95 -7.34
C ASN A 5 16.18 4.31 -8.02
N TYR A 6 16.08 4.44 -9.35
CA TYR A 6 15.03 3.80 -10.11
C TYR A 6 15.07 2.26 -10.01
N VAL A 7 16.25 1.66 -10.18
CA VAL A 7 16.43 0.20 -10.01
C VAL A 7 16.09 -0.23 -8.59
N TYR A 8 16.53 0.52 -7.58
CA TYR A 8 16.21 0.25 -6.18
C TYR A 8 14.71 0.29 -5.89
N CYS A 9 14.01 1.34 -6.33
CA CYS A 9 12.55 1.46 -6.18
C CYS A 9 11.83 0.27 -6.83
N ASN A 10 12.19 -0.10 -8.06
CA ASN A 10 11.56 -1.23 -8.75
C ASN A 10 11.84 -2.57 -8.05
N ALA A 11 13.07 -2.80 -7.59
CA ALA A 11 13.41 -4.01 -6.85
C ALA A 11 12.62 -4.10 -5.53
N PHE A 12 12.50 -2.99 -4.81
CA PHE A 12 11.71 -2.91 -3.60
C PHE A 12 10.22 -3.19 -3.86
N ILE A 13 9.63 -2.56 -4.89
CA ILE A 13 8.21 -2.78 -5.24
C ILE A 13 7.98 -4.23 -5.60
N PHE A 14 8.87 -4.83 -6.39
CA PHE A 14 8.77 -6.25 -6.73
C PHE A 14 8.78 -7.12 -5.47
N GLN A 15 9.73 -6.91 -4.56
CA GLN A 15 9.81 -7.64 -3.29
C GLN A 15 8.55 -7.45 -2.44
N PHE A 16 8.08 -6.20 -2.31
CA PHE A 16 6.90 -5.84 -1.55
C PHE A 16 5.63 -6.47 -2.14
N SER A 17 5.42 -6.35 -3.44
CA SER A 17 4.30 -6.94 -4.16
C SER A 17 4.30 -8.46 -4.05
N CYS A 18 5.45 -9.13 -4.26
CA CYS A 18 5.55 -10.58 -4.09
C CYS A 18 5.21 -11.01 -2.66
N ALA A 19 5.72 -10.31 -1.64
CA ALA A 19 5.47 -10.65 -0.24
C ALA A 19 3.98 -10.48 0.13
N THR A 20 3.36 -9.38 -0.28
CA THR A 20 1.96 -9.07 0.01
C THR A 20 0.99 -9.94 -0.78
N ILE A 21 1.28 -10.24 -2.05
CA ILE A 21 0.53 -11.22 -2.85
C ILE A 21 0.63 -12.61 -2.23
N ALA A 22 1.82 -13.03 -1.79
CA ALA A 22 1.97 -14.31 -1.11
C ALA A 22 1.16 -14.38 0.18
N ILE A 23 1.11 -13.29 0.97
CA ILE A 23 0.24 -13.20 2.14
C ILE A 23 -1.23 -13.36 1.73
N ARG A 24 -1.69 -12.56 0.77
CA ARG A 24 -3.07 -12.59 0.25
C ARG A 24 -3.47 -14.00 -0.17
N ASP A 25 -2.64 -14.66 -0.97
CA ASP A 25 -2.93 -15.98 -1.52
C ASP A 25 -2.97 -17.04 -0.42
N ARG A 26 -2.13 -16.93 0.62
CA ARG A 26 -2.18 -17.84 1.77
C ARG A 26 -3.44 -17.66 2.61
N PHE A 27 -3.93 -16.42 2.78
CA PHE A 27 -5.23 -16.17 3.41
C PHE A 27 -6.37 -16.75 2.56
N ASN A 28 -6.38 -16.48 1.26
CA ASN A 28 -7.42 -17.00 0.37
C ASN A 28 -7.45 -18.53 0.35
N LEU A 29 -6.29 -19.21 0.29
CA LEU A 29 -6.22 -20.67 0.37
C LEU A 29 -6.74 -21.22 1.70
N LEU A 30 -6.44 -20.54 2.81
CA LEU A 30 -6.98 -20.91 4.11
C LEU A 30 -8.50 -20.75 4.13
N HIS A 31 -9.00 -19.67 3.56
CA HIS A 31 -10.42 -19.35 3.49
C HIS A 31 -11.18 -20.38 2.64
N GLU A 32 -10.69 -20.68 1.43
CA GLU A 32 -11.27 -21.72 0.57
C GLU A 32 -11.30 -23.08 1.27
N LYS A 33 -10.21 -23.44 1.96
CA LYS A 33 -10.15 -24.69 2.71
C LYS A 33 -11.19 -24.73 3.83
N VAL A 34 -11.32 -23.65 4.60
CA VAL A 34 -12.32 -23.55 5.67
C VAL A 34 -13.73 -23.63 5.09
N SER A 35 -14.09 -22.82 4.09
CA SER A 35 -15.43 -22.82 3.50
C SER A 35 -15.82 -24.14 2.83
N SER A 36 -14.84 -24.94 2.40
CA SER A 36 -15.09 -26.29 1.85
C SER A 36 -15.22 -27.39 2.91
N THR A 37 -14.84 -27.12 4.16
CA THR A 37 -14.86 -28.12 5.24
C THR A 37 -16.18 -28.00 5.99
N SER A 38 -17.00 -29.05 5.97
CA SER A 38 -18.20 -29.15 6.80
C SER A 38 -17.92 -29.97 8.06
N ASN A 39 -18.39 -29.53 9.22
CA ASN A 39 -18.23 -30.20 10.53
C ASN A 39 -16.78 -30.23 11.04
N PHE A 40 -16.31 -29.08 11.51
CA PHE A 40 -15.00 -28.97 12.14
C PHE A 40 -14.86 -29.82 13.41
N ASN A 41 -13.79 -30.61 13.47
CA ASN A 41 -13.34 -31.26 14.70
C ASN A 41 -12.38 -30.35 15.50
N ASN A 42 -12.10 -30.71 16.76
CA ASN A 42 -11.22 -29.92 17.63
C ASN A 42 -9.81 -29.73 17.06
N TYR A 43 -9.28 -30.74 16.37
CA TYR A 43 -7.94 -30.69 15.78
C TYR A 43 -7.88 -29.67 14.64
N GLU A 44 -8.89 -29.64 13.77
CA GLU A 44 -9.00 -28.70 12.66
C GLU A 44 -9.11 -27.26 13.14
N ILE A 45 -9.85 -27.01 14.22
CA ILE A 45 -9.97 -25.65 14.79
C ILE A 45 -8.64 -25.18 15.35
N ASN A 46 -7.95 -26.04 16.12
CA ASN A 46 -6.63 -25.69 16.66
C ASN A 46 -5.62 -25.47 15.54
N PHE A 47 -5.70 -26.25 14.46
CA PHE A 47 -4.89 -26.07 13.27
C PHE A 47 -5.20 -24.74 12.56
N ILE A 48 -6.48 -24.37 12.43
CA ILE A 48 -6.91 -23.09 11.86
C ILE A 48 -6.38 -21.92 12.70
N ILE A 49 -6.53 -21.97 14.02
CA ILE A 49 -6.00 -20.96 14.95
C ILE A 49 -4.49 -20.79 14.77
N ASP A 50 -3.73 -21.88 14.73
CA ASP A 50 -2.29 -21.84 14.54
C ASP A 50 -1.89 -21.24 13.18
N LEU A 51 -2.59 -21.62 12.10
CA LEU A 51 -2.35 -21.03 10.78
C LEU A 51 -2.62 -19.53 10.75
N TYR A 52 -3.73 -19.05 11.31
CA TYR A 52 -4.00 -17.62 11.37
C TYR A 52 -2.96 -16.87 12.21
N LYS A 53 -2.51 -17.43 13.34
CA LYS A 53 -1.42 -16.84 14.14
C LYS A 53 -0.13 -16.72 13.32
N ARG A 54 0.23 -17.75 12.55
CA ARG A 54 1.42 -17.74 11.69
C ARG A 54 1.30 -16.71 10.56
N LEU A 55 0.14 -16.60 9.91
CA LEU A 55 -0.10 -15.62 8.86
C LEU A 55 -0.07 -14.18 9.40
N PHE A 56 -0.65 -13.95 10.57
CA PHE A 56 -0.56 -12.65 11.24
C PHE A 56 0.88 -12.29 11.61
N ASN A 57 1.66 -13.25 12.12
CA ASN A 57 3.08 -13.05 12.37
C ASN A 57 3.87 -12.77 11.08
N LEU A 58 3.52 -13.41 9.97
CA LEU A 58 4.12 -13.16 8.66
C LEU A 58 3.86 -11.72 8.19
N ILE A 59 2.62 -11.21 8.36
CA ILE A 59 2.30 -9.80 8.09
C ILE A 59 3.21 -8.89 8.92
N ASN A 60 3.35 -9.16 10.23
CA ASN A 60 4.18 -8.34 11.10
C ASN A 60 5.66 -8.39 10.71
N LEU A 61 6.16 -9.54 10.26
CA LEU A 61 7.54 -9.70 9.78
C LEU A 61 7.78 -8.92 8.48
N VAL A 62 6.88 -9.07 7.50
CA VAL A 62 6.93 -8.30 6.25
C VAL A 62 6.88 -6.82 6.55
N ASN A 63 6.01 -6.42 7.48
CA ASN A 63 5.88 -5.03 7.88
C ASN A 63 7.16 -4.52 8.56
N SER A 64 7.75 -5.28 9.48
CA SER A 64 9.01 -4.91 10.14
C SER A 64 10.16 -4.75 9.13
N TYR A 65 10.27 -5.68 8.17
CA TYR A 65 11.38 -5.70 7.21
C TYR A 65 11.25 -4.62 6.12
N LEU A 66 10.04 -4.43 5.57
CA LEU A 66 9.82 -3.54 4.43
C LEU A 66 9.38 -2.13 4.83
N SER A 67 8.87 -1.92 6.04
CA SER A 67 8.36 -0.60 6.44
C SER A 67 9.41 0.49 6.39
N PHE A 68 10.63 0.24 6.86
CA PHE A 68 11.68 1.25 6.83
C PHE A 68 12.03 1.68 5.39
N GLN A 69 11.96 0.76 4.44
CA GLN A 69 12.25 1.01 3.02
C GLN A 69 11.10 1.75 2.31
N LEU A 70 9.87 1.71 2.83
CA LEU A 70 8.75 2.47 2.27
C LEU A 70 8.97 3.98 2.32
N ILE A 71 9.58 4.49 3.40
CA ILE A 71 9.78 5.94 3.61
C ILE A 71 10.61 6.56 2.47
N PRO A 72 11.86 6.11 2.19
CA PRO A 72 12.66 6.69 1.12
C PRO A 72 12.03 6.48 -0.26
N VAL A 73 11.30 5.37 -0.49
CA VAL A 73 10.60 5.12 -1.76
C VAL A 73 9.47 6.12 -1.97
N ILE A 74 8.59 6.33 -0.98
CA ILE A 74 7.50 7.30 -1.08
C ILE A 74 8.03 8.73 -1.18
N ALA A 75 9.06 9.07 -0.39
CA ALA A 75 9.70 10.39 -0.45
C ALA A 75 10.30 10.65 -1.84
N TYR A 76 11.04 9.69 -2.39
CA TYR A 76 11.60 9.78 -3.74
C TYR A 76 10.51 9.94 -4.79
N THR A 77 9.48 9.10 -4.76
CA THR A 77 8.40 9.15 -5.74
C THR A 77 7.65 10.48 -5.68
N LEU A 78 7.38 10.99 -4.48
CA LEU A 78 6.73 12.29 -4.28
C LEU A 78 7.62 13.43 -4.80
N MET A 79 8.87 13.51 -4.35
CA MET A 79 9.81 14.55 -4.78
C MET A 79 10.02 14.51 -6.31
N SER A 80 10.26 13.33 -6.88
CA SER A 80 10.46 13.17 -8.32
C SER A 80 9.23 13.64 -9.09
N THR A 81 8.03 13.24 -8.67
CA THR A 81 6.78 13.63 -9.33
C THR A 81 6.57 15.14 -9.25
N THR A 82 6.78 15.72 -8.08
CA THR A 82 6.64 17.17 -7.84
C THR A 82 7.61 17.99 -8.69
N PHE A 83 8.89 17.61 -8.74
CA PHE A 83 9.88 18.33 -9.57
C PHE A 83 9.64 18.15 -11.06
N THR A 84 9.21 16.96 -11.49
CA THR A 84 8.82 16.71 -12.88
C THR A 84 7.62 17.56 -13.29
N PHE A 85 6.60 17.70 -12.44
CA PHE A 85 5.48 18.61 -12.71
C PHE A 85 5.94 20.07 -12.82
N TYR A 86 6.83 20.52 -11.93
CA TYR A 86 7.39 21.86 -12.03
C TYR A 86 8.22 22.07 -13.31
N GLY A 87 9.07 21.10 -13.68
CA GLY A 87 9.81 21.12 -14.94
C GLY A 87 8.89 21.19 -16.16
N THR A 88 7.80 20.40 -16.15
CA THR A 88 6.75 20.43 -17.17
C THR A 88 6.13 21.83 -17.29
N PHE A 89 5.76 22.45 -16.17
CA PHE A 89 5.23 23.82 -16.15
C PHE A 89 6.23 24.83 -16.76
N ARG A 90 7.51 24.76 -16.40
CA ARG A 90 8.56 25.64 -16.94
C ARG A 90 8.80 25.42 -18.44
N LEU A 91 8.73 24.17 -18.92
CA LEU A 91 8.85 23.85 -20.34
C LEU A 91 7.72 24.45 -21.18
N PHE A 92 6.52 24.61 -20.60
CA PHE A 92 5.44 25.33 -21.28
C PHE A 92 5.75 26.81 -21.49
N ALA A 93 6.52 27.43 -20.60
CA ALA A 93 6.92 28.84 -20.67
C ALA A 93 8.14 29.10 -21.57
N THR A 94 8.88 28.05 -21.95
CA THR A 94 10.01 28.15 -22.88
C THR A 94 9.61 27.80 -24.31
N ASP A 95 10.20 28.50 -25.28
CA ASP A 95 10.07 28.18 -26.70
C ASP A 95 11.32 27.39 -27.14
N SER A 96 11.16 26.07 -27.28
CA SER A 96 12.24 25.14 -27.61
C SER A 96 11.75 24.14 -28.65
N ASP A 97 12.56 23.89 -29.68
CA ASP A 97 12.25 22.94 -30.76
C ASP A 97 11.99 21.51 -30.24
N PHE A 98 12.53 21.16 -29.07
CA PHE A 98 12.39 19.83 -28.45
C PHE A 98 11.31 19.77 -27.36
N LYS A 99 10.50 20.82 -27.20
CA LYS A 99 9.50 20.95 -26.13
C LYS A 99 8.60 19.72 -25.99
N TYR A 100 8.03 19.22 -27.09
CA TYR A 100 7.13 18.06 -27.05
C TYR A 100 7.83 16.75 -26.68
N ILE A 101 9.11 16.59 -27.04
CA ILE A 101 9.91 15.42 -26.66
C ILE A 101 10.17 15.43 -25.15
N PHE A 102 10.53 16.59 -24.59
CA PHE A 102 10.72 16.73 -23.14
C PHE A 102 9.41 16.54 -22.38
N LEU A 103 8.30 17.14 -22.83
CA LEU A 103 6.98 16.92 -22.23
C LEU A 103 6.57 15.44 -22.25
N GLY A 104 6.84 14.73 -23.34
CA GLY A 104 6.60 13.28 -23.42
C GLY A 104 7.42 12.50 -22.39
N SER A 105 8.70 12.83 -22.22
CA SER A 105 9.57 12.21 -21.22
C SER A 105 9.07 12.44 -19.79
N GLU A 106 8.69 13.68 -19.47
CA GLU A 106 8.14 14.01 -18.14
C GLU A 106 6.82 13.26 -17.88
N PHE A 107 5.92 13.17 -18.87
CA PHE A 107 4.67 12.43 -18.74
C PHE A 107 4.89 10.93 -18.47
N VAL A 108 5.86 10.31 -19.15
CA VAL A 108 6.25 8.92 -18.90
C VAL A 108 6.79 8.74 -17.49
N ASN A 109 7.59 9.71 -17.00
CA ASN A 109 8.13 9.67 -15.63
C ASN A 109 7.02 9.76 -14.57
N ILE A 110 6.08 10.71 -14.72
CA ILE A 110 4.91 10.84 -13.81
C ILE A 110 4.11 9.55 -13.80
N THR A 111 3.78 9.03 -14.99
CA THR A 111 2.96 7.82 -15.12
C THR A 111 3.63 6.63 -14.47
N SER A 112 4.95 6.48 -14.65
CA SER A 112 5.73 5.40 -14.03
C SER A 112 5.73 5.49 -12.50
N ASN A 113 5.98 6.68 -11.95
CA ASN A 113 5.95 6.94 -10.52
C ASN A 113 4.56 6.71 -9.89
N LEU A 114 3.50 7.07 -10.61
CA LEU A 114 2.12 6.82 -10.17
C LEU A 114 1.79 5.33 -10.17
N LEU A 115 2.19 4.59 -11.22
CA LEU A 115 2.01 3.14 -11.29
C LEU A 115 2.72 2.43 -10.13
N ILE A 116 3.94 2.85 -9.80
CA ILE A 116 4.70 2.38 -8.64
C ILE A 116 3.87 2.49 -7.34
N LEU A 117 3.32 3.68 -7.06
CA LEU A 117 2.50 3.90 -5.86
C LEU A 117 1.21 3.09 -5.89
N LEU A 118 0.53 3.05 -7.05
CA LEU A 118 -0.69 2.28 -7.24
C LEU A 118 -0.47 0.79 -6.97
N THR A 119 0.63 0.20 -7.47
CA THR A 119 0.95 -1.20 -7.23
C THR A 119 1.20 -1.48 -5.75
N LEU A 120 1.99 -0.66 -5.07
CA LEU A 120 2.24 -0.81 -3.63
C LEU A 120 0.94 -0.77 -2.82
N ILE A 121 0.06 0.19 -3.13
CA ILE A 121 -1.20 0.40 -2.44
C ILE A 121 -2.19 -0.72 -2.74
N HIS A 122 -2.35 -1.09 -4.00
CA HIS A 122 -3.26 -2.16 -4.40
C HIS A 122 -2.86 -3.51 -3.77
N CYS A 123 -1.57 -3.86 -3.78
CA CYS A 123 -1.12 -5.10 -3.16
C CYS A 123 -1.30 -5.08 -1.63
N SER A 124 -1.09 -3.94 -0.98
CA SER A 124 -1.30 -3.78 0.47
C SER A 124 -2.77 -3.93 0.85
N VAL A 125 -3.64 -3.19 0.16
CA VAL A 125 -5.08 -3.18 0.42
C VAL A 125 -5.66 -4.57 0.20
N THR A 126 -5.34 -5.23 -0.92
CA THR A 126 -5.85 -6.59 -1.19
C THR A 126 -5.38 -7.62 -0.17
N ALA A 127 -4.13 -7.52 0.32
CA ALA A 127 -3.65 -8.40 1.38
C ALA A 127 -4.36 -8.16 2.72
N ILE A 128 -4.62 -6.90 3.07
CA ILE A 128 -5.35 -6.53 4.29
C ILE A 128 -6.81 -6.99 4.20
N GLU A 129 -7.50 -6.71 3.09
CA GLU A 129 -8.88 -7.15 2.86
C GLU A 129 -9.01 -8.68 2.95
N SER A 130 -8.06 -9.42 2.35
CA SER A 130 -8.01 -10.88 2.50
C SER A 130 -7.78 -11.31 3.94
N ALA A 131 -7.00 -10.59 4.74
CA ALA A 131 -6.80 -10.93 6.15
C ALA A 131 -8.04 -10.60 7.01
N GLU A 132 -8.75 -9.51 6.71
CA GLU A 132 -9.95 -9.09 7.43
C GLU A 132 -11.16 -10.00 7.19
N ARG A 133 -11.24 -10.63 6.01
CA ARG A 133 -12.25 -11.68 5.71
C ARG A 133 -12.24 -12.86 6.70
N PHE A 134 -11.17 -13.02 7.49
CA PHE A 134 -11.14 -13.94 8.62
C PHE A 134 -12.35 -13.77 9.54
N PHE A 135 -12.78 -12.53 9.82
CA PHE A 135 -13.85 -12.29 10.78
C PHE A 135 -15.21 -12.77 10.29
N ASP A 136 -15.44 -12.73 8.98
CA ASP A 136 -16.65 -13.27 8.36
C ASP A 136 -16.65 -14.80 8.46
N ILE A 137 -15.52 -15.42 8.10
CA ILE A 137 -15.34 -16.88 8.16
C ILE A 137 -15.37 -17.41 9.59
N ALA A 138 -14.85 -16.66 10.55
CA ALA A 138 -14.92 -17.01 11.96
C ALA A 138 -16.37 -17.09 12.45
N TYR A 139 -17.28 -16.28 11.90
CA TYR A 139 -18.70 -16.36 12.21
C TYR A 139 -19.33 -17.64 11.62
N GLU A 140 -18.92 -18.05 10.43
CA GLU A 140 -19.33 -19.32 9.81
C GLU A 140 -18.86 -20.53 10.65
N ILE A 141 -17.57 -20.58 10.99
CA ILE A 141 -17.00 -21.63 11.87
C ILE A 141 -17.76 -21.71 13.21
N LYS A 142 -18.06 -20.55 13.81
CA LYS A 142 -18.82 -20.50 15.08
C LYS A 142 -20.20 -21.13 14.94
N SER A 143 -20.87 -20.94 13.79
CA SER A 143 -22.21 -21.48 13.55
C SER A 143 -22.20 -23.01 13.48
N GLU A 144 -21.17 -23.59 12.85
CA GLU A 144 -20.99 -25.05 12.76
C GLU A 144 -20.55 -25.67 14.10
N LEU A 145 -19.74 -24.94 14.86
CA LEU A 145 -19.24 -25.36 16.18
C LEU A 145 -20.30 -25.51 17.26
N LYS A 146 -21.49 -24.93 17.09
CA LYS A 146 -22.59 -25.01 18.06
C LYS A 146 -23.03 -26.45 18.37
N ILE A 147 -22.62 -27.43 17.56
CA ILE A 147 -23.09 -28.81 17.61
C ILE A 147 -22.13 -29.74 18.37
N SER A 148 -20.82 -29.41 18.54
CA SER A 148 -19.80 -30.43 18.85
C SER A 148 -18.96 -30.27 20.14
N ASN A 149 -18.56 -29.07 20.60
CA ASN A 149 -17.78 -28.93 21.86
C ASN A 149 -17.74 -27.48 22.43
N ARG A 150 -18.17 -27.28 23.69
CA ARG A 150 -18.24 -25.96 24.35
C ARG A 150 -16.87 -25.34 24.65
N GLU A 151 -15.88 -26.15 25.03
CA GLU A 151 -14.56 -25.65 25.42
C GLU A 151 -13.79 -25.09 24.21
N THR A 152 -13.73 -25.85 23.12
CA THR A 152 -13.15 -25.42 21.83
C THR A 152 -13.83 -24.17 21.30
N GLN A 153 -15.15 -24.04 21.48
CA GLN A 153 -15.88 -22.84 21.07
C GLN A 153 -15.43 -21.61 21.86
N ILE A 154 -15.22 -21.73 23.17
CA ILE A 154 -14.73 -20.62 24.01
C ILE A 154 -13.32 -20.22 23.56
N GLU A 155 -12.41 -21.19 23.40
CA GLU A 155 -11.04 -20.93 22.96
C GLU A 155 -11.00 -20.23 21.60
N PHE A 156 -11.77 -20.71 20.63
CA PHE A 156 -11.87 -20.10 19.31
C PHE A 156 -12.42 -18.68 19.37
N MET A 157 -13.48 -18.45 20.16
CA MET A 157 -14.07 -17.12 20.30
C MET A 157 -13.14 -16.13 21.00
N ASP A 158 -12.36 -16.58 21.98
CA ASP A 158 -11.36 -15.75 22.64
C ASP A 158 -10.20 -15.42 21.68
N PHE A 159 -9.81 -16.36 20.82
CA PHE A 159 -8.89 -16.08 19.72
C PHE A 159 -9.45 -15.04 18.74
N VAL A 160 -10.71 -15.17 18.30
CA VAL A 160 -11.35 -14.20 17.40
C VAL A 160 -11.40 -12.80 18.02
N LYS A 161 -11.75 -12.69 19.30
CA LYS A 161 -11.71 -11.41 20.03
C LYS A 161 -10.30 -10.83 20.09
N PHE A 162 -9.31 -11.66 20.40
CA PHE A 162 -7.90 -11.25 20.41
C PHE A 162 -7.47 -10.70 19.05
N MET A 163 -7.80 -11.41 17.97
CA MET A 163 -7.49 -10.98 16.60
C MET A 163 -8.21 -9.70 16.21
N LYS A 164 -9.47 -9.51 16.61
CA LYS A 164 -10.23 -8.28 16.37
C LYS A 164 -9.62 -7.06 17.08
N GLY A 165 -8.98 -7.29 18.23
CA GLY A 165 -8.21 -6.26 18.94
C GLY A 165 -6.87 -5.91 18.28
N LYS A 166 -6.42 -6.69 17.29
CA LYS A 166 -5.18 -6.42 16.54
C LYS A 166 -5.51 -5.72 15.23
N LYS A 167 -5.05 -4.48 15.07
CA LYS A 167 -5.11 -3.79 13.78
C LYS A 167 -4.18 -4.47 12.78
N ILE A 168 -4.75 -5.14 11.79
CA ILE A 168 -3.99 -5.69 10.65
C ILE A 168 -3.64 -4.51 9.75
N ARG A 169 -2.35 -4.27 9.55
CA ARG A 169 -1.88 -3.18 8.70
C ARG A 169 -0.57 -3.52 8.01
N LEU A 170 -0.40 -2.97 6.83
CA LEU A 170 0.86 -2.89 6.11
C LEU A 170 1.22 -1.41 6.00
N GLY A 171 2.39 -1.04 6.50
CA GLY A 171 2.85 0.33 6.58
C GLY A 171 3.82 0.59 7.73
N THR A 172 4.21 1.84 7.84
CA THR A 172 5.17 2.29 8.85
C THR A 172 4.46 2.62 10.18
N VAL A 173 5.26 3.02 11.17
CA VAL A 173 4.72 3.66 12.38
C VAL A 173 4.04 5.00 12.04
N PHE A 174 4.45 5.65 10.95
CA PHE A 174 3.98 6.99 10.54
C PHE A 174 2.72 6.96 9.67
N PHE A 175 2.58 5.96 8.80
CA PHE A 175 1.47 5.87 7.85
C PHE A 175 1.18 4.42 7.46
N ASP A 176 -0.08 4.15 7.15
CA ASP A 176 -0.52 2.89 6.55
C ASP A 176 -0.40 3.01 5.01
N VAL A 177 -0.13 1.90 4.30
CA VAL A 177 -0.08 1.85 2.83
C VAL A 177 -1.49 1.58 2.31
N ASP A 178 -2.29 2.64 2.21
CA ASP A 178 -3.69 2.58 1.82
C ASP A 178 -4.05 3.63 0.75
N TRP A 179 -5.31 3.67 0.34
CA TRP A 179 -5.78 4.67 -0.62
C TRP A 179 -5.67 6.11 -0.09
N LYS A 180 -5.69 6.32 1.23
CA LYS A 180 -5.56 7.66 1.80
C LYS A 180 -4.15 8.20 1.56
N LEU A 181 -3.13 7.35 1.65
CA LEU A 181 -1.76 7.71 1.29
C LEU A 181 -1.67 8.19 -0.17
N LEU A 182 -2.30 7.49 -1.12
CA LEU A 182 -2.33 7.92 -2.53
C LEU A 182 -2.93 9.32 -2.68
N PHE A 183 -4.11 9.54 -2.09
CA PHE A 183 -4.79 10.82 -2.18
C PHE A 183 -4.00 11.93 -1.48
N SER A 184 -3.33 11.64 -0.36
CA SER A 184 -2.43 12.59 0.30
C SER A 184 -1.23 12.95 -0.58
N CYS A 185 -0.61 11.98 -1.27
CA CYS A 185 0.49 12.25 -2.21
C CYS A 185 0.04 13.10 -3.39
N ILE A 186 -1.09 12.75 -4.02
CA ILE A 186 -1.67 13.51 -5.14
C ILE A 186 -2.02 14.93 -4.70
N SER A 187 -2.71 15.08 -3.55
CA SER A 187 -3.06 16.39 -3.02
C SER A 187 -1.82 17.23 -2.73
N SER A 188 -0.77 16.63 -2.12
CA SER A 188 0.48 17.34 -1.83
C SER A 188 1.19 17.81 -3.10
N ALA A 189 1.24 16.96 -4.13
CA ALA A 189 1.82 17.31 -5.43
C ALA A 189 1.06 18.46 -6.10
N ILE A 190 -0.28 18.39 -6.13
CA ILE A 190 -1.12 19.47 -6.68
C ILE A 190 -0.92 20.76 -5.88
N THR A 191 -0.99 20.72 -4.55
CA THR A 191 -0.79 21.90 -3.70
C THR A 191 0.55 22.55 -3.95
N PHE A 192 1.63 21.77 -4.04
CA PHE A 192 2.95 22.28 -4.40
C PHE A 192 2.94 22.99 -5.76
N ILE A 193 2.31 22.39 -6.77
CA ILE A 193 2.24 22.99 -8.11
C ILE A 193 1.52 24.33 -8.06
N ILE A 194 0.34 24.43 -7.43
CA ILE A 194 -0.40 25.71 -7.42
C ILE A 194 0.40 26.78 -6.69
N ILE A 195 1.01 26.44 -5.54
CA ILE A 195 1.87 27.34 -4.77
C ILE A 195 3.02 27.84 -5.66
N THR A 196 3.72 26.91 -6.30
CA THR A 196 4.89 27.25 -7.11
C THR A 196 4.50 28.10 -8.32
N CYS A 197 3.39 27.81 -8.99
CA CYS A 197 2.86 28.63 -10.08
C CYS A 197 2.53 30.06 -9.61
N GLN A 198 1.94 30.22 -8.42
CA GLN A 198 1.62 31.54 -7.84
C GLN A 198 2.86 32.36 -7.47
N PHE A 199 3.92 31.72 -6.98
CA PHE A 199 5.16 32.39 -6.65
C PHE A 199 6.05 32.69 -7.88
N ASP A 200 5.97 31.86 -8.94
CA ASP A 200 6.70 32.13 -10.18
C ASP A 200 6.11 33.34 -10.94
N THR A 201 4.77 33.46 -11.01
CA THR A 201 4.10 34.60 -11.67
C THR A 201 4.39 35.94 -10.98
N SER A 202 4.34 35.98 -9.64
CA SER A 202 4.63 37.20 -8.87
C SER A 202 6.06 37.72 -9.06
N SER A 203 7.04 36.83 -9.24
CA SER A 203 8.42 37.22 -9.53
C SER A 203 8.58 37.87 -10.92
N SER A 204 7.84 37.38 -11.92
CA SER A 204 7.85 37.94 -13.27
C SER A 204 7.20 39.32 -13.37
N GLU A 205 6.10 39.56 -12.62
CA GLU A 205 5.44 40.86 -12.53
C GLU A 205 6.26 41.89 -11.75
N PHE A 206 6.96 41.46 -10.69
CA PHE A 206 7.87 42.32 -9.94
C PHE A 206 9.06 42.79 -10.80
N SER A 207 9.64 41.89 -11.62
CA SER A 207 10.72 42.28 -12.55
C SER A 207 10.25 43.25 -13.63
N LYS A 208 8.99 43.13 -14.10
CA LYS A 208 8.38 44.07 -15.06
C LYS A 208 8.05 45.44 -14.49
N LYS A 209 7.95 45.58 -13.16
CA LYS A 209 7.73 46.87 -12.48
C LYS A 209 9.03 47.57 -12.10
N LEU A 210 10.17 46.89 -12.17
CA LEU A 210 11.50 47.41 -11.86
C LEU A 210 12.29 47.87 -13.10
N ASN A 211 11.79 47.57 -14.30
CA ASN A 211 12.25 48.11 -15.59
C ASN A 211 11.27 49.18 -16.09
#